data_AF-A0A842VQ55-F1
#
_entry.id   AF-A0A842VQ55-F1
#
_cell.length_a   1.000
_cell.length_b   1.000
_cell.length_c   1.000
_cell.angle_alpha   90.00
_cell.angle_beta   90.00
_cell.angle_gamma   90.00
#
_symmetry.space_group_name_H-M   'P 1'
#
loop_
_entity.id
_entity.type
_entity.pdbx_description
1 polymer ?
#
loop_
_entity_poly.entity_id
_entity_poly.type
_entity_poly.pdbx_seq_one_letter_code
_entity_poly.pdbx_strand_id
1 'polypeptide(L)'
;MNEDNLNSSNNENSKKEDSNQNPQENVTEKIDNENQIFRKDAIELEQMAVTLIDKGMYNESISLLRKAIALLVQINDELKADEVRKKLSEVYILQQQKGSQETPSSIPKKGPPKKMRIEEKVEKRAEEDIRSEPKLATEEQKKKELIVSEDKKEGEILREPKEIREREETEETERYTELEEKTDIAESEVNRAYELIDQGIELEKSSNIEDAIKVYEQAARLFEKIHYKNVLNNVKSKISELKEKRDSESKLEKKSIEAQQKKAPESLENIKEESFETEEYKMEFEKESLIKEDIPPEQPQELDKTTETIKTVEERYKREIEDEIFQNEITKMVDKAQKMEYNYEIEKKKSIKNKRLFKVKEPYTEILEIYETVKEKLLKRGWNEQASVYTDQINIIQGKLKQDKRLREIETKKIQKQKEYEESIKANNITPQEDIDKLKAVEEKYHKQFEEEEFGKQIADIVDEAEKLAHEYEIAMRKGKFEEKSPY
;
A
#
# COMPACT_ATOMS: atom_id res chain seq x y z
N MET A 1 -16.75 -91.53 -5.79
CA MET A 1 -16.30 -91.11 -4.45
C MET A 1 -15.92 -89.66 -4.56
N ASN A 2 -16.82 -88.76 -4.17
CA ASN A 2 -16.53 -87.36 -3.86
C ASN A 2 -17.63 -86.93 -2.91
N GLU A 3 -17.18 -86.66 -1.69
CA GLU A 3 -17.97 -86.31 -0.52
C GLU A 3 -18.40 -84.84 -0.58
N ASP A 4 -19.61 -84.60 -0.11
CA ASP A 4 -20.05 -83.53 0.77
C ASP A 4 -19.47 -82.12 0.58
N ASN A 5 -20.33 -81.20 0.13
CA ASN A 5 -20.44 -79.92 0.84
C ASN A 5 -21.84 -79.29 0.66
N LEU A 6 -22.64 -79.42 1.72
CA LEU A 6 -23.92 -78.75 1.96
C LEU A 6 -23.71 -77.65 3.01
N ASN A 7 -24.58 -76.64 2.98
CA ASN A 7 -24.74 -75.53 3.94
C ASN A 7 -23.67 -74.41 3.85
N SER A 8 -23.98 -73.12 4.02
CA SER A 8 -25.10 -72.50 4.71
C SER A 8 -25.34 -71.08 4.16
N SER A 9 -26.59 -70.77 3.83
CA SER A 9 -27.10 -69.40 3.69
C SER A 9 -27.10 -68.72 5.07
N ASN A 10 -26.41 -67.60 5.22
CA ASN A 10 -26.58 -66.71 6.39
C ASN A 10 -26.42 -65.23 5.99
N ASN A 11 -27.58 -64.60 5.82
CA ASN A 11 -27.98 -63.37 6.51
C ASN A 11 -27.13 -62.09 6.25
N GLU A 12 -27.33 -61.47 5.09
CA GLU A 12 -27.08 -60.04 4.90
C GLU A 12 -28.23 -59.24 5.52
N ASN A 13 -28.03 -58.78 6.75
CA ASN A 13 -28.83 -57.71 7.33
C ASN A 13 -27.94 -56.84 8.21
N SER A 14 -26.98 -56.13 7.60
CA SER A 14 -26.21 -55.09 8.25
C SER A 14 -27.00 -53.78 8.24
N LYS A 15 -27.46 -53.41 9.43
CA LYS A 15 -27.95 -52.07 9.82
C LYS A 15 -27.22 -50.95 9.06
N LYS A 16 -27.99 -50.12 8.36
CA LYS A 16 -27.62 -48.72 8.12
C LYS A 16 -27.78 -48.00 9.46
N GLU A 17 -26.67 -47.83 10.18
CA GLU A 17 -26.58 -46.82 11.23
C GLU A 17 -26.28 -45.49 10.52
N ASP A 18 -27.28 -44.61 10.52
CA ASP A 18 -27.14 -43.22 10.08
C ASP A 18 -26.13 -42.53 11.01
N SER A 19 -24.86 -42.53 10.61
CA SER A 19 -23.81 -41.74 11.24
C SER A 19 -24.07 -40.27 10.91
N ASN A 20 -24.82 -39.62 11.79
CA ASN A 20 -25.01 -38.18 11.83
C ASN A 20 -23.67 -37.51 12.23
N GLN A 21 -22.69 -37.53 11.33
CA GLN A 21 -21.40 -36.86 11.53
C GLN A 21 -21.63 -35.36 11.46
N ASN A 22 -21.40 -34.72 12.60
CA ASN A 22 -21.59 -33.30 12.84
C ASN A 22 -20.65 -32.50 11.90
N PRO A 23 -21.17 -31.69 10.95
CA PRO A 23 -20.36 -30.95 9.98
C PRO A 23 -19.34 -29.97 10.60
N GLN A 24 -19.43 -29.70 11.90
CA GLN A 24 -18.53 -28.80 12.61
C GLN A 24 -17.14 -29.40 12.92
N GLU A 25 -17.00 -30.73 13.06
CA GLU A 25 -15.68 -31.34 13.36
C GLU A 25 -14.72 -31.31 12.16
N ASN A 26 -15.24 -31.25 10.93
CA ASN A 26 -14.41 -31.22 9.71
C ASN A 26 -13.83 -29.81 9.42
N VAL A 27 -14.37 -28.76 10.05
CA VAL A 27 -13.89 -27.38 9.85
C VAL A 27 -12.67 -27.08 10.73
N THR A 28 -12.63 -27.63 11.95
CA THR A 28 -11.50 -27.43 12.88
C THR A 28 -10.23 -28.11 12.37
N GLU A 29 -10.31 -29.33 11.84
CA GLU A 29 -9.13 -30.05 11.30
C GLU A 29 -8.49 -29.33 10.11
N LYS A 30 -9.28 -28.64 9.27
CA LYS A 30 -8.74 -27.88 8.15
C LYS A 30 -7.98 -26.63 8.60
N ILE A 31 -8.50 -25.92 9.60
CA ILE A 31 -7.87 -24.73 10.16
C ILE A 31 -6.55 -25.11 10.84
N ASP A 32 -6.51 -26.24 11.56
CA ASP A 32 -5.29 -26.70 12.21
C ASP A 32 -4.20 -27.09 11.20
N ASN A 33 -4.58 -27.68 10.06
CA ASN A 33 -3.64 -28.00 8.98
C ASN A 33 -3.07 -26.75 8.29
N GLU A 34 -3.91 -25.75 8.00
CA GLU A 34 -3.44 -24.48 7.42
C GLU A 34 -2.51 -23.73 8.38
N ASN A 35 -2.85 -23.69 9.68
CA ASN A 35 -2.00 -23.08 10.69
C ASN A 35 -0.65 -23.79 10.84
N GLN A 36 -0.59 -25.12 10.68
CA GLN A 36 0.67 -25.85 10.67
C GLN A 36 1.57 -25.47 9.49
N ILE A 37 1.01 -25.21 8.31
CA ILE A 37 1.76 -24.76 7.13
C ILE A 37 2.40 -23.39 7.42
N PHE A 38 1.61 -22.43 7.90
CA PHE A 38 2.13 -21.09 8.23
C PHE A 38 3.21 -21.13 9.33
N ARG A 39 3.06 -21.99 10.34
CA ARG A 39 4.11 -22.20 11.37
C ARG A 39 5.40 -22.72 10.76
N LYS A 40 5.30 -23.71 9.86
CA LYS A 40 6.48 -24.29 9.21
C LYS A 40 7.21 -23.26 8.36
N ASP A 41 6.48 -22.50 7.55
CA ASP A 41 7.05 -21.45 6.71
C ASP A 41 7.73 -20.34 7.54
N ALA A 42 7.11 -19.94 8.66
CA ALA A 42 7.72 -18.97 9.57
C ALA A 42 9.05 -19.48 10.17
N ILE A 43 9.12 -20.76 10.54
CA ILE A 43 10.35 -21.39 11.05
C ILE A 43 11.43 -21.45 9.98
N GLU A 44 11.09 -21.80 8.73
CA GLU A 44 12.04 -21.83 7.62
C GLU A 44 12.60 -20.43 7.33
N LEU A 45 11.76 -19.40 7.31
CA LEU A 45 12.18 -18.01 7.15
C LEU A 45 13.11 -17.55 8.30
N GLU A 46 12.79 -17.93 9.53
CA GLU A 46 13.62 -17.65 10.71
C GLU A 46 15.01 -18.30 10.58
N GLN A 47 15.07 -19.58 10.17
CA GLN A 47 16.33 -20.30 9.95
C GLN A 47 17.16 -19.66 8.83
N MET A 48 16.54 -19.30 7.70
CA MET A 48 17.21 -18.60 6.61
C MET A 48 17.79 -17.27 7.09
N ALA A 49 17.03 -16.50 7.86
CA ALA A 49 17.51 -15.23 8.42
C ALA A 49 18.78 -15.41 9.27
N VAL A 50 18.84 -16.45 10.12
CA VAL A 50 20.02 -16.78 10.91
C VAL A 50 21.24 -17.03 10.01
N THR A 51 21.10 -17.82 8.95
CA THR A 51 22.21 -18.07 8.02
C THR A 51 22.71 -16.81 7.28
N LEU A 52 21.84 -15.81 7.09
CA LEU A 52 22.19 -14.54 6.47
C LEU A 52 22.91 -13.59 7.44
N ILE A 53 22.55 -13.63 8.73
CA ILE A 53 23.23 -12.90 9.80
C ILE A 53 24.69 -13.38 9.88
N ASP A 54 24.93 -14.69 9.82
CA ASP A 54 26.29 -15.27 9.82
C ASP A 54 27.13 -14.82 8.62
N LYS A 55 26.49 -14.52 7.49
CA LYS A 55 27.12 -13.98 6.27
C LYS A 55 27.27 -12.46 6.29
N GLY A 56 26.75 -11.78 7.31
CA GLY A 56 26.76 -10.32 7.43
C GLY A 56 25.78 -9.59 6.51
N MET A 57 24.76 -10.28 6.01
CA MET A 57 23.67 -9.75 5.16
C MET A 57 22.47 -9.32 6.02
N TYR A 58 22.65 -8.23 6.78
CA TYR A 58 21.68 -7.82 7.80
C TYR A 58 20.35 -7.36 7.19
N ASN A 59 20.36 -6.62 6.07
CA ASN A 59 19.13 -6.10 5.46
C ASN A 59 18.20 -7.22 4.99
N GLU A 60 18.76 -8.25 4.36
CA GLU A 60 18.03 -9.41 3.88
C GLU A 60 17.50 -10.23 5.06
N SER A 61 18.30 -10.42 6.12
CA SER A 61 17.83 -11.10 7.34
C SER A 61 16.69 -10.35 8.02
N ILE A 62 16.73 -9.01 8.09
CA ILE A 62 15.66 -8.16 8.63
C ILE A 62 14.36 -8.36 7.84
N SER A 63 14.45 -8.41 6.51
CA SER A 63 13.29 -8.66 5.65
C SER A 63 12.64 -10.02 5.92
N LEU A 64 13.45 -11.08 6.05
CA LEU A 64 12.95 -12.43 6.35
C LEU A 64 12.31 -12.53 7.73
N LEU A 65 12.92 -11.93 8.76
CA LEU A 65 12.36 -11.90 10.12
C LEU A 65 11.01 -11.15 10.17
N ARG A 66 10.86 -10.03 9.44
CA ARG A 66 9.59 -9.32 9.34
C ARG A 66 8.49 -10.18 8.68
N LYS A 67 8.84 -10.94 7.63
CA LYS A 67 7.91 -11.89 6.99
C LYS A 67 7.50 -13.00 7.95
N ALA A 68 8.45 -13.58 8.68
CA ALA A 68 8.16 -14.60 9.68
C ALA A 68 7.21 -14.09 10.78
N ILE A 69 7.43 -12.86 11.28
CA ILE A 69 6.51 -12.21 12.24
C ILE A 69 5.10 -12.08 11.66
N ALA A 70 4.97 -11.64 10.40
CA ALA A 70 3.66 -11.48 9.77
C ALA A 70 2.89 -12.81 9.68
N LEU A 71 3.56 -13.92 9.33
CA LEU A 71 2.95 -15.25 9.30
C LEU A 71 2.52 -15.74 10.69
N LEU A 72 3.33 -15.48 11.72
CA LEU A 72 3.01 -15.88 13.10
C LEU A 72 1.85 -15.09 13.69
N VAL A 73 1.77 -13.78 13.40
CA VAL A 73 0.63 -12.94 13.78
C VAL A 73 -0.65 -13.40 13.07
N GLN A 74 -0.56 -13.81 11.80
CA GLN A 74 -1.72 -14.30 11.04
C GLN A 74 -2.39 -15.54 11.68
N ILE A 75 -1.61 -16.40 12.32
CA ILE A 75 -2.11 -17.59 13.04
C ILE A 75 -2.30 -17.36 14.55
N ASN A 76 -2.21 -16.11 15.01
CA ASN A 76 -2.38 -15.71 16.41
C ASN A 76 -1.37 -16.39 17.37
N ASP A 77 -0.14 -16.66 16.91
CA ASP A 77 0.96 -17.23 17.70
C ASP A 77 1.88 -16.12 18.23
N GLU A 78 1.33 -15.26 19.08
CA GLU A 78 2.02 -14.06 19.58
C GLU A 78 3.29 -14.37 20.38
N LEU A 79 3.31 -15.49 21.12
CA LEU A 79 4.50 -15.93 21.86
C LEU A 79 5.68 -16.14 20.93
N LYS A 80 5.46 -16.85 19.81
CA LYS A 80 6.51 -17.07 18.82
C LYS A 80 6.85 -15.79 18.06
N ALA A 81 5.86 -14.95 17.76
CA ALA A 81 6.08 -13.65 17.11
C ALA A 81 7.02 -12.75 17.95
N ASP A 82 6.83 -12.71 19.27
CA ASP A 82 7.68 -11.93 20.18
C ASP A 82 9.11 -12.48 20.26
N GLU A 83 9.31 -13.80 20.22
CA GLU A 83 10.65 -14.40 20.10
C GLU A 83 11.36 -13.91 18.83
N VAL A 84 10.66 -13.88 17.69
CA VAL A 84 11.23 -13.41 16.42
C VAL A 84 11.47 -11.89 16.44
N ARG A 85 10.60 -11.10 17.08
CA ARG A 85 10.81 -9.65 17.28
C ARG A 85 12.07 -9.37 18.11
N LYS A 86 12.36 -10.18 19.13
CA LYS A 86 13.59 -10.08 19.91
C LYS A 86 14.83 -10.37 19.07
N LYS A 87 14.79 -11.40 18.22
CA LYS A 87 15.89 -11.67 17.28
C LYS A 87 16.08 -10.52 16.29
N LEU A 88 14.97 -9.94 15.80
CA LEU A 88 15.02 -8.79 14.90
C LEU A 88 15.71 -7.58 15.54
N SER A 89 15.45 -7.28 16.83
CA SER A 89 16.14 -6.19 17.52
C SER A 89 17.64 -6.45 17.72
N GLU A 90 18.04 -7.70 17.99
CA GLU A 90 19.44 -8.11 18.05
C GLU A 90 20.17 -7.86 16.72
N VAL A 91 19.51 -8.15 15.58
CA VAL A 91 20.08 -7.92 14.24
C VAL A 91 20.31 -6.43 13.96
N TYR A 92 19.40 -5.54 14.37
CA TYR A 92 19.61 -4.08 14.23
C TYR A 92 20.82 -3.60 15.03
N ILE A 93 21.04 -4.13 16.24
CA ILE A 93 22.20 -3.79 17.06
C ILE A 93 23.50 -4.24 16.35
N LEU A 94 23.52 -5.46 15.82
CA LEU A 94 24.67 -5.98 15.07
C LEU A 94 25.00 -5.13 13.83
N GLN A 95 23.97 -4.69 13.10
CA GLN A 95 24.11 -3.82 11.94
C GLN A 95 24.76 -2.48 12.31
N GLN A 96 24.32 -1.85 13.40
CA GLN A 96 24.89 -0.59 13.89
C GLN A 96 26.35 -0.74 14.33
N GLN A 97 26.68 -1.84 15.01
CA GLN A 97 28.05 -2.12 15.46
C GLN A 97 29.01 -2.28 14.28
N LYS A 98 28.58 -2.96 13.20
CA LYS A 98 29.41 -3.13 11.99
C LYS A 98 29.64 -1.81 11.26
N GLY A 99 28.62 -0.95 11.18
CA GLY A 99 28.75 0.39 10.59
C GLY A 99 29.75 1.30 11.32
N SER A 100 30.05 1.01 12.60
CA SER A 100 30.99 1.78 13.41
C SER A 100 32.46 1.30 13.29
N GLN A 101 32.72 0.14 12.67
CA GLN A 101 34.08 -0.43 12.55
C GLN A 101 34.75 -0.16 11.20
N GLU A 102 34.10 0.52 10.26
CA GLU A 102 34.78 1.04 9.08
C GLU A 102 35.59 2.30 9.46
N THR A 103 36.85 2.07 9.84
CA THR A 103 37.85 3.10 10.18
C THR A 103 38.05 4.14 9.07
N PRO A 104 38.40 5.39 9.40
CA PRO A 104 38.62 6.47 8.43
C PRO A 104 39.74 6.12 7.45
N SER A 105 39.36 5.94 6.19
CA SER A 105 40.26 5.81 5.06
C SER A 105 41.29 6.95 5.06
N SER A 106 42.56 6.57 5.11
CA SER A 106 43.71 7.47 5.00
C SER A 106 43.63 8.25 3.69
N ILE A 107 43.38 9.55 3.77
CA ILE A 107 43.41 10.47 2.63
C ILE A 107 44.85 10.55 2.10
N PRO A 108 45.14 10.12 0.86
CA PRO A 108 46.44 10.39 0.25
C PRO A 108 46.53 11.88 -0.10
N LYS A 109 47.56 12.55 0.42
CA LYS A 109 47.88 13.96 0.13
C LYS A 109 48.04 14.16 -1.38
N LYS A 110 47.10 14.89 -2.02
CA LYS A 110 47.19 15.33 -3.42
C LYS A 110 48.32 16.35 -3.58
N GLY A 111 49.34 16.01 -4.36
CA GLY A 111 50.32 16.95 -4.89
C GLY A 111 49.71 17.85 -5.99
N PRO A 112 50.37 18.97 -6.33
CA PRO A 112 49.82 19.99 -7.21
C PRO A 112 49.74 19.53 -8.68
N PRO A 113 48.75 20.03 -9.45
CA PRO A 113 48.48 19.54 -10.79
C PRO A 113 49.55 20.00 -11.78
N LYS A 114 50.15 19.04 -12.49
CA LYS A 114 50.93 19.30 -13.71
C LYS A 114 49.96 19.75 -14.81
N LYS A 115 50.15 20.98 -15.29
CA LYS A 115 49.56 21.48 -16.54
C LYS A 115 50.11 20.65 -17.71
N MET A 116 49.28 19.84 -18.34
CA MET A 116 49.59 19.29 -19.66
C MET A 116 48.88 20.11 -20.73
N ARG A 117 49.73 20.66 -21.59
CA ARG A 117 49.48 21.40 -22.82
C ARG A 117 49.08 20.37 -23.89
N ILE A 118 47.85 20.45 -24.39
CA ILE A 118 47.44 19.66 -25.55
C ILE A 118 47.59 20.56 -26.77
N GLU A 119 48.51 20.16 -27.63
CA GLU A 119 48.73 20.75 -28.94
C GLU A 119 47.68 20.24 -29.93
N GLU A 120 47.09 21.20 -30.60
CA GLU A 120 46.34 21.16 -31.84
C GLU A 120 47.21 20.59 -32.97
N LYS A 121 46.72 19.55 -33.68
CA LYS A 121 46.93 19.33 -35.13
C LYS A 121 46.24 18.07 -35.66
N VAL A 122 45.40 18.29 -36.69
CA VAL A 122 45.33 17.59 -38.00
C VAL A 122 44.87 16.11 -37.92
N GLU A 123 43.81 15.69 -38.63
CA GLU A 123 43.93 15.34 -40.05
C GLU A 123 42.57 15.10 -40.73
N LYS A 124 42.52 15.48 -42.01
CA LYS A 124 41.42 15.31 -42.98
C LYS A 124 41.54 13.96 -43.71
N ARG A 125 40.45 13.52 -44.37
CA ARG A 125 40.26 12.41 -45.36
C ARG A 125 39.46 11.24 -44.75
N ALA A 126 38.48 10.62 -45.40
CA ALA A 126 38.17 10.51 -46.81
C ALA A 126 36.65 10.35 -47.07
N GLU A 127 36.17 11.01 -48.12
CA GLU A 127 34.98 10.62 -48.89
C GLU A 127 35.50 9.85 -50.10
N GLU A 128 35.07 8.60 -50.30
CA GLU A 128 34.80 7.95 -51.60
C GLU A 128 34.53 6.45 -51.41
N ASP A 129 33.62 5.94 -52.24
CA ASP A 129 33.34 4.54 -52.56
C ASP A 129 32.70 3.63 -51.50
N ILE A 130 31.42 3.26 -51.73
CA ILE A 130 31.08 1.99 -52.39
C ILE A 130 29.60 2.00 -52.78
N ARG A 131 29.41 1.92 -54.09
CA ARG A 131 28.16 1.73 -54.81
C ARG A 131 28.09 0.25 -55.17
N SER A 132 27.20 -0.51 -54.56
CA SER A 132 26.81 -1.83 -55.09
C SER A 132 25.49 -2.30 -54.50
N GLU A 133 24.43 -2.21 -55.32
CA GLU A 133 23.19 -2.98 -55.18
C GLU A 133 23.48 -4.48 -55.17
N PRO A 134 22.62 -5.28 -54.53
CA PRO A 134 22.25 -6.56 -55.10
C PRO A 134 20.73 -6.67 -55.31
N LYS A 135 20.39 -7.03 -56.55
CA LYS A 135 19.07 -7.49 -57.00
C LYS A 135 18.75 -8.84 -56.35
N LEU A 136 17.66 -8.92 -55.60
CA LEU A 136 17.01 -10.17 -55.19
C LEU A 136 15.50 -10.01 -55.39
N ALA A 137 15.08 -10.22 -56.63
CA ALA A 137 13.68 -10.28 -57.02
C ALA A 137 13.49 -11.54 -57.88
N THR A 138 13.33 -12.71 -57.25
CA THR A 138 12.86 -13.93 -57.96
C THR A 138 12.35 -15.09 -57.09
N GLU A 139 11.93 -14.88 -55.83
CA GLU A 139 11.43 -16.01 -55.00
C GLU A 139 10.05 -15.80 -54.34
N GLU A 140 9.44 -14.62 -54.46
CA GLU A 140 8.16 -14.32 -53.80
C GLU A 140 6.92 -14.63 -54.66
N GLN A 141 7.10 -14.92 -55.96
CA GLN A 141 5.99 -15.28 -56.86
C GLN A 141 5.69 -16.79 -56.91
N LYS A 142 6.60 -17.67 -56.44
CA LYS A 142 6.38 -19.13 -56.42
C LYS A 142 5.67 -19.65 -55.16
N LYS A 143 5.49 -18.80 -54.13
CA LYS A 143 4.83 -19.17 -52.87
C LYS A 143 3.33 -18.86 -52.83
N LYS A 144 2.79 -18.13 -53.83
CA LYS A 144 1.37 -17.77 -53.91
C LYS A 144 0.50 -18.72 -54.74
N GLU A 145 1.09 -19.68 -55.46
CA GLU A 145 0.32 -20.66 -56.25
C GLU A 145 0.11 -22.03 -55.56
N LEU A 146 0.75 -22.29 -54.41
CA LEU A 146 0.63 -23.58 -53.72
C LEU A 146 -0.39 -23.60 -52.57
N ILE A 147 -1.11 -22.50 -52.31
CA ILE A 147 -2.11 -22.38 -51.22
C ILE A 147 -3.56 -22.38 -51.76
N VAL A 148 -3.77 -22.52 -53.07
CA VAL A 148 -5.12 -22.43 -53.69
C VAL A 148 -5.80 -23.80 -53.91
N SER A 149 -5.19 -24.92 -53.51
CA SER A 149 -5.70 -26.27 -53.83
C SER A 149 -6.14 -27.16 -52.67
N GLU A 150 -6.09 -26.72 -51.41
CA GLU A 150 -6.56 -27.54 -50.26
C GLU A 150 -7.95 -27.15 -49.70
N ASP A 151 -8.52 -26.00 -50.08
CA ASP A 151 -9.81 -25.51 -49.53
C ASP A 151 -11.08 -26.09 -50.18
N LYS A 152 -11.01 -27.26 -50.84
CA LYS A 152 -12.17 -27.84 -51.57
C LYS A 152 -12.71 -29.17 -51.06
N LYS A 153 -12.30 -29.64 -49.87
CA LYS A 153 -12.73 -30.97 -49.38
C LYS A 153 -13.23 -31.06 -47.93
N GLU A 154 -13.64 -29.97 -47.29
CA GLU A 154 -14.31 -30.02 -45.97
C GLU A 154 -15.68 -29.32 -45.95
N GLY A 155 -16.40 -29.39 -47.08
CA GLY A 155 -17.69 -28.73 -47.26
C GLY A 155 -18.91 -29.61 -47.02
N GLU A 156 -18.95 -30.49 -46.01
CA GLU A 156 -20.22 -31.18 -45.67
C GLU A 156 -20.25 -31.82 -44.28
N ILE A 157 -19.89 -31.09 -43.21
CA ILE A 157 -20.19 -31.53 -41.83
C ILE A 157 -20.73 -30.34 -41.01
N LEU A 158 -21.99 -30.47 -40.62
CA LEU A 158 -22.76 -29.68 -39.65
C LEU A 158 -22.70 -28.14 -39.74
N ARG A 159 -23.64 -27.56 -40.50
CA ARG A 159 -24.15 -26.22 -40.20
C ARG A 159 -25.01 -26.32 -38.94
N GLU A 160 -24.41 -26.10 -37.78
CA GLU A 160 -25.21 -25.73 -36.61
C GLU A 160 -25.96 -24.43 -36.91
N PRO A 161 -27.26 -24.34 -36.55
CA PRO A 161 -28.09 -23.20 -36.88
C PRO A 161 -27.55 -21.95 -36.16
N LYS A 162 -27.30 -20.88 -36.92
CA LYS A 162 -26.77 -19.59 -36.44
C LYS A 162 -27.53 -19.02 -35.22
N GLU A 163 -28.80 -19.37 -35.05
CA GLU A 163 -29.61 -18.98 -33.91
C GLU A 163 -29.15 -19.55 -32.55
N ILE A 164 -28.47 -20.71 -32.53
CA ILE A 164 -27.94 -21.28 -31.28
C ILE A 164 -26.72 -20.48 -30.81
N ARG A 165 -25.88 -20.03 -31.75
CA ARG A 165 -24.64 -19.29 -31.44
C ARG A 165 -24.91 -17.88 -30.91
N GLU A 166 -25.90 -17.19 -31.48
CA GLU A 166 -26.31 -15.85 -31.00
C GLU A 166 -26.95 -15.90 -29.61
N ARG A 167 -27.66 -17.00 -29.28
CA ARG A 167 -28.26 -17.18 -27.96
C ARG A 167 -27.22 -17.45 -26.87
N GLU A 168 -26.23 -18.29 -27.16
CA GLU A 168 -25.12 -18.57 -26.23
C GLU A 168 -24.28 -17.31 -25.95
N GLU A 169 -24.02 -16.48 -26.97
CA GLU A 169 -23.32 -15.19 -26.78
C GLU A 169 -24.10 -14.22 -25.91
N THR A 170 -25.44 -14.14 -26.05
CA THR A 170 -26.27 -13.29 -25.18
C THR A 170 -26.31 -13.77 -23.74
N GLU A 171 -26.44 -15.08 -23.51
CA GLU A 171 -26.49 -15.67 -22.16
C GLU A 171 -25.13 -15.56 -21.44
N GLU A 172 -24.02 -15.66 -22.18
CA GLU A 172 -22.68 -15.45 -21.62
C GLU A 172 -22.45 -13.98 -21.24
N THR A 173 -22.88 -13.04 -22.09
CA THR A 173 -22.76 -11.60 -21.81
C THR A 173 -23.58 -11.19 -20.58
N GLU A 174 -24.81 -11.70 -20.44
CA GLU A 174 -25.66 -11.46 -19.26
C GLU A 174 -25.00 -11.99 -17.97
N ARG A 175 -24.39 -13.19 -18.01
CA ARG A 175 -23.65 -13.73 -16.86
C ARG A 175 -22.45 -12.88 -16.45
N TYR A 176 -21.70 -12.33 -17.40
CA TYR A 176 -20.57 -11.45 -17.09
C TYR A 176 -21.06 -10.14 -16.44
N THR A 177 -22.14 -9.55 -16.95
CA THR A 177 -22.71 -8.34 -16.35
C THR A 177 -23.22 -8.57 -14.92
N GLU A 178 -23.87 -9.70 -14.65
CA GLU A 178 -24.31 -10.05 -13.29
C GLU A 178 -23.14 -10.28 -12.32
N LEU A 179 -22.03 -10.84 -12.80
CA LEU A 179 -20.82 -11.04 -12.01
C LEU A 179 -20.15 -9.70 -11.67
N GLU A 180 -20.05 -8.80 -12.65
CA GLU A 180 -19.46 -7.46 -12.46
C GLU A 180 -20.29 -6.63 -11.46
N GLU A 181 -21.63 -6.64 -11.59
CA GLU A 181 -22.51 -5.97 -10.63
C GLU A 181 -22.38 -6.54 -9.21
N LYS A 182 -22.23 -7.87 -9.06
CA LYS A 182 -22.00 -8.49 -7.75
C LYS A 182 -20.65 -8.07 -7.16
N THR A 183 -19.61 -7.92 -7.97
CA THR A 183 -18.31 -7.45 -7.49
C THR A 183 -18.33 -5.99 -7.06
N ASP A 184 -19.00 -5.12 -7.81
CA ASP A 184 -19.12 -3.69 -7.47
C ASP A 184 -19.94 -3.48 -6.19
N ILE A 185 -21.01 -4.27 -5.99
CA ILE A 185 -21.80 -4.25 -4.75
C ILE A 185 -20.94 -4.71 -3.56
N ALA A 186 -20.19 -5.80 -3.71
CA ALA A 186 -19.32 -6.30 -2.65
C ALA A 186 -18.24 -5.27 -2.27
N GLU A 187 -17.58 -4.64 -3.25
CA GLU A 187 -16.56 -3.61 -3.01
C GLU A 187 -17.14 -2.38 -2.29
N SER A 188 -18.34 -1.93 -2.70
CA SER A 188 -19.05 -0.83 -2.04
C SER A 188 -19.39 -1.15 -0.58
N GLU A 189 -19.83 -2.38 -0.29
CA GLU A 189 -20.13 -2.81 1.09
C GLU A 189 -18.87 -2.94 1.96
N VAL A 190 -17.75 -3.41 1.39
CA VAL A 190 -16.45 -3.44 2.07
C VAL A 190 -16.03 -2.03 2.48
N ASN A 191 -16.07 -1.07 1.54
CA ASN A 191 -15.65 0.31 1.80
C ASN A 191 -16.51 0.95 2.89
N ARG A 192 -17.83 0.76 2.83
CA ARG A 192 -18.76 1.24 3.85
C ARG A 192 -18.48 0.62 5.23
N ALA A 193 -18.10 -0.66 5.28
CA ALA A 193 -17.78 -1.33 6.54
C ALA A 193 -16.50 -0.76 7.19
N TYR A 194 -15.49 -0.41 6.39
CA TYR A 194 -14.28 0.26 6.88
C TYR A 194 -14.54 1.69 7.35
N GLU A 195 -15.38 2.46 6.65
CA GLU A 195 -15.78 3.79 7.12
C GLU A 195 -16.48 3.74 8.50
N LEU A 196 -17.29 2.71 8.74
CA LEU A 196 -17.90 2.48 10.06
C LEU A 196 -16.83 2.12 11.10
N ILE A 197 -15.82 1.31 10.77
CA ILE A 197 -14.70 1.04 11.68
C ILE A 197 -14.01 2.36 12.09
N ASP A 198 -13.69 3.22 11.11
CA ASP A 198 -13.04 4.51 11.37
C ASP A 198 -13.90 5.40 12.29
N GLN A 199 -15.21 5.44 12.06
CA GLN A 199 -16.16 6.14 12.95
C GLN A 199 -16.17 5.55 14.37
N GLY A 200 -16.14 4.22 14.49
CA GLY A 200 -16.05 3.52 15.77
C GLY A 200 -14.78 3.87 16.55
N ILE A 201 -13.65 4.01 15.86
CA ILE A 201 -12.36 4.43 16.45
C ILE A 201 -12.45 5.87 16.99
N GLU A 202 -13.04 6.80 16.25
CA GLU A 202 -13.19 8.19 16.70
C GLU A 202 -14.16 8.33 17.89
N LEU A 203 -15.23 7.53 17.92
CA LEU A 203 -16.15 7.46 19.06
C LEU A 203 -15.47 6.87 20.32
N GLU A 204 -14.60 5.86 20.14
CA GLU A 204 -13.80 5.29 21.23
C GLU A 204 -12.85 6.33 21.84
N LYS A 205 -12.16 7.13 21.01
CA LYS A 205 -11.31 8.23 21.46
C LYS A 205 -12.07 9.31 22.23
N SER A 206 -13.33 9.53 21.86
CA SER A 206 -14.22 10.50 22.50
C SER A 206 -14.87 9.96 23.78
N SER A 207 -14.48 8.77 24.24
CA SER A 207 -15.07 8.05 25.38
C SER A 207 -16.58 7.77 25.24
N ASN A 208 -17.12 7.80 24.02
CA ASN A 208 -18.52 7.45 23.76
C ASN A 208 -18.62 5.96 23.38
N ILE A 209 -18.43 5.10 24.38
CA ILE A 209 -18.29 3.65 24.20
C ILE A 209 -19.57 3.01 23.64
N GLU A 210 -20.74 3.44 24.10
CA GLU A 210 -22.01 2.83 23.69
C GLU A 210 -22.30 3.07 22.20
N ASP A 211 -22.01 4.27 21.69
CA ASP A 211 -22.18 4.56 20.26
C ASP A 211 -21.08 3.89 19.42
N ALA A 212 -19.84 3.81 19.93
CA ALA A 212 -18.78 3.06 19.28
C ALA A 212 -19.18 1.58 19.06
N ILE A 213 -19.73 0.93 20.09
CA ILE A 213 -20.23 -0.46 20.00
C ILE A 213 -21.28 -0.60 18.89
N LYS A 214 -22.26 0.31 18.82
CA LYS A 214 -23.31 0.25 17.78
C LYS A 214 -22.73 0.37 16.37
N VAL A 215 -21.76 1.25 16.18
CA VAL A 215 -21.11 1.45 14.88
C VAL A 215 -20.29 0.22 14.48
N TYR A 216 -19.53 -0.37 15.40
CA TYR A 216 -18.83 -1.64 15.14
C TYR A 216 -19.79 -2.80 14.85
N GLU A 217 -20.94 -2.88 15.53
CA GLU A 217 -21.96 -3.89 15.23
C GLU A 217 -22.54 -3.71 13.81
N GLN A 218 -22.68 -2.48 13.32
CA GLN A 218 -23.07 -2.22 11.93
C GLN A 218 -21.99 -2.67 10.95
N ALA A 219 -20.72 -2.38 11.22
CA ALA A 219 -19.60 -2.86 10.41
C ALA A 219 -19.55 -4.39 10.35
N ALA A 220 -19.74 -5.06 11.50
CA ALA A 220 -19.78 -6.53 11.59
C ALA A 220 -20.89 -7.13 10.71
N ARG A 221 -22.09 -6.54 10.67
CA ARG A 221 -23.18 -7.01 9.81
C ARG A 221 -22.85 -6.90 8.33
N LEU A 222 -22.13 -5.84 7.92
CA LEU A 222 -21.67 -5.69 6.53
C LEU A 222 -20.62 -6.76 6.21
N PHE A 223 -19.61 -6.96 7.06
CA PHE A 223 -18.60 -8.00 6.85
C PHE A 223 -19.18 -9.42 6.84
N GLU A 224 -20.22 -9.68 7.63
CA GLU A 224 -20.96 -10.94 7.62
C GLU A 224 -21.72 -11.16 6.32
N LYS A 225 -22.35 -10.11 5.78
CA LYS A 225 -23.07 -10.14 4.49
C LYS A 225 -22.16 -10.49 3.31
N ILE A 226 -20.92 -9.97 3.30
CA ILE A 226 -19.93 -10.26 2.25
C ILE A 226 -19.03 -11.47 2.57
N HIS A 227 -19.31 -12.21 3.64
CA HIS A 227 -18.53 -13.38 4.08
C HIS A 227 -17.03 -13.13 4.36
N TYR A 228 -16.66 -11.93 4.81
CA TYR A 228 -15.25 -11.58 5.05
C TYR A 228 -14.80 -11.94 6.48
N LYS A 229 -14.57 -13.24 6.71
CA LYS A 229 -14.44 -13.86 8.04
C LYS A 229 -13.32 -13.27 8.92
N ASN A 230 -12.14 -13.00 8.34
CA ASN A 230 -10.97 -12.55 9.13
C ASN A 230 -11.24 -11.20 9.80
N VAL A 231 -11.72 -10.22 9.02
CA VAL A 231 -12.04 -8.88 9.53
C VAL A 231 -13.24 -8.93 10.46
N LEU A 232 -14.25 -9.75 10.14
CA LEU A 232 -15.42 -9.96 10.99
C LEU A 232 -15.04 -10.42 12.41
N ASN A 233 -14.11 -11.37 12.54
CA ASN A 233 -13.66 -11.88 13.83
C ASN A 233 -12.95 -10.78 14.65
N ASN A 234 -12.11 -9.97 14.00
CA ASN A 234 -11.43 -8.85 14.64
C ASN A 234 -12.44 -7.80 15.16
N VAL A 235 -13.43 -7.44 14.34
CA VAL A 235 -14.49 -6.52 14.74
C VAL A 235 -15.31 -7.09 15.89
N LYS A 236 -15.66 -8.38 15.87
CA LYS A 236 -16.37 -9.06 16.97
C LYS A 236 -15.54 -9.07 18.28
N SER A 237 -14.23 -9.30 18.21
CA SER A 237 -13.34 -9.21 19.37
C SER A 237 -13.37 -7.80 19.97
N LYS A 238 -13.22 -6.77 19.12
CA LYS A 238 -13.24 -5.37 19.54
C LYS A 238 -14.58 -4.97 20.20
N ILE A 239 -15.70 -5.45 19.66
CA ILE A 239 -17.02 -5.26 20.27
C ILE A 239 -17.08 -5.88 21.68
N SER A 240 -16.50 -7.06 21.87
CA SER A 240 -16.46 -7.73 23.18
C SER A 240 -15.64 -6.93 24.19
N GLU A 241 -14.45 -6.48 23.81
CA GLU A 241 -13.57 -5.64 24.64
C GLU A 241 -14.26 -4.35 25.08
N LEU A 242 -14.95 -3.67 24.15
CA LEU A 242 -15.67 -2.43 24.47
C LEU A 242 -16.87 -2.67 25.41
N LYS A 243 -17.56 -3.80 25.28
CA LYS A 243 -18.64 -4.20 26.21
C LYS A 243 -18.11 -4.44 27.62
N GLU A 244 -16.98 -5.13 27.75
CA GLU A 244 -16.31 -5.32 29.05
C GLU A 244 -15.88 -3.99 29.67
N LYS A 245 -15.28 -3.10 28.87
CA LYS A 245 -14.89 -1.76 29.31
C LYS A 245 -16.09 -0.96 29.83
N ARG A 246 -17.18 -0.90 29.07
CA ARG A 246 -18.45 -0.25 29.47
C ARG A 246 -18.97 -0.79 30.80
N ASP A 247 -19.00 -2.11 30.95
CA ASP A 247 -19.52 -2.75 32.16
C ASP A 247 -18.62 -2.46 33.38
N SER A 248 -17.30 -2.32 33.18
CA SER A 248 -16.35 -1.91 34.22
C SER A 248 -16.55 -0.45 34.65
N GLU A 249 -16.78 0.46 33.71
CA GLU A 249 -17.04 1.88 33.99
C GLU A 249 -18.37 2.07 34.72
N SER A 250 -19.43 1.37 34.30
CA SER A 250 -20.72 1.41 34.99
C SER A 250 -20.64 0.89 36.43
N LYS A 251 -19.80 -0.12 36.71
CA LYS A 251 -19.56 -0.61 38.07
C LYS A 251 -18.84 0.42 38.93
N LEU A 252 -17.87 1.13 38.38
CA LEU A 252 -17.15 2.21 39.08
C LEU A 252 -18.07 3.39 39.39
N GLU A 253 -18.90 3.80 38.42
CA GLU A 253 -19.88 4.87 38.60
C GLU A 253 -20.89 4.53 39.70
N LYS A 254 -21.44 3.31 39.70
CA LYS A 254 -22.35 2.84 40.76
C LYS A 254 -21.70 2.87 42.15
N LYS A 255 -20.45 2.42 42.27
CA LYS A 255 -19.71 2.48 43.55
C LYS A 255 -19.47 3.92 44.02
N SER A 256 -19.18 4.85 43.10
CA SER A 256 -19.04 6.27 43.41
C SER A 256 -20.34 6.88 43.92
N ILE A 257 -21.46 6.60 43.24
CA ILE A 257 -22.80 7.06 43.65
C ILE A 257 -23.17 6.47 45.02
N GLU A 258 -22.94 5.18 45.25
CA GLU A 258 -23.21 4.54 46.54
C GLU A 258 -22.36 5.15 47.66
N ALA A 259 -21.08 5.46 47.41
CA ALA A 259 -20.21 6.12 48.37
C ALA A 259 -20.67 7.56 48.68
N GLN A 260 -21.16 8.31 47.69
CA GLN A 260 -21.74 9.64 47.90
C GLN A 260 -23.05 9.57 48.70
N GLN A 261 -23.91 8.59 48.42
CA GLN A 261 -25.16 8.39 49.14
C GLN A 261 -24.94 7.95 50.59
N LYS A 262 -23.90 7.16 50.89
CA LYS A 262 -23.55 6.79 52.28
C LYS A 262 -22.99 7.95 53.10
N LYS A 263 -22.40 8.97 52.47
CA LYS A 263 -21.90 10.18 53.16
C LYS A 263 -22.98 11.23 53.45
N ALA A 264 -24.15 11.13 52.82
CA ALA A 264 -25.24 12.09 52.98
C ALA A 264 -26.08 11.95 54.29
N PRO A 265 -26.39 10.76 54.82
CA PRO A 265 -27.23 10.64 56.02
C PRO A 265 -26.53 11.02 57.34
N GLU A 266 -25.20 10.90 57.44
CA GLU A 266 -24.47 11.30 58.68
C GLU A 266 -24.45 12.83 58.89
N SER A 267 -24.64 13.63 57.83
CA SER A 267 -24.70 15.10 57.96
C SER A 267 -26.07 15.67 58.34
N LEU A 268 -27.13 14.85 58.45
CA LEU A 268 -28.48 15.32 58.82
C LEU A 268 -28.92 14.92 60.24
N GLU A 269 -28.27 13.95 60.88
CA GLU A 269 -28.50 13.63 62.29
C GLU A 269 -27.61 14.43 63.27
N ASN A 270 -26.50 15.05 62.82
CA ASN A 270 -25.65 15.89 63.68
C ASN A 270 -26.00 17.38 63.72
N ILE A 271 -27.02 17.86 62.99
CA ILE A 271 -27.43 19.29 63.03
C ILE A 271 -28.26 19.66 64.28
N LYS A 272 -28.37 18.77 65.27
CA LYS A 272 -28.87 19.15 66.61
C LYS A 272 -27.81 19.17 67.72
N GLU A 273 -26.57 18.74 67.50
CA GLU A 273 -25.58 18.67 68.59
C GLU A 273 -24.19 19.27 68.31
N GLU A 274 -23.84 19.67 67.09
CA GLU A 274 -22.50 20.25 66.83
C GLU A 274 -22.54 21.76 66.52
N SER A 275 -22.86 22.55 67.55
CA SER A 275 -22.46 23.95 67.64
C SER A 275 -21.10 24.14 68.33
N PHE A 276 -20.27 23.09 68.44
CA PHE A 276 -19.07 23.12 69.29
C PHE A 276 -17.76 22.54 68.73
N GLU A 277 -17.67 22.10 67.48
CA GLU A 277 -16.44 21.47 66.96
C GLU A 277 -15.89 22.09 65.66
N THR A 278 -15.99 23.41 65.51
CA THR A 278 -15.29 24.14 64.41
C THR A 278 -14.02 24.86 64.85
N GLU A 279 -13.59 24.68 66.11
CA GLU A 279 -12.39 25.34 66.66
C GLU A 279 -11.17 24.42 66.80
N GLU A 280 -11.35 23.09 66.67
CA GLU A 280 -10.25 22.12 66.84
C GLU A 280 -9.51 21.82 65.52
N TYR A 281 -10.19 21.83 64.37
CA TYR A 281 -9.57 21.60 63.07
C TYR A 281 -8.77 22.80 62.51
N LYS A 282 -8.85 23.97 63.16
CA LYS A 282 -8.02 25.14 62.80
C LYS A 282 -6.67 25.17 63.53
N MET A 283 -6.50 24.36 64.59
CA MET A 283 -5.24 24.28 65.35
C MET A 283 -4.28 23.19 64.85
N GLU A 284 -4.74 22.21 64.09
CA GLU A 284 -3.87 21.13 63.59
C GLU A 284 -3.08 21.52 62.33
N PHE A 285 -3.62 22.40 61.48
CA PHE A 285 -2.87 22.91 60.32
C PHE A 285 -1.79 23.94 60.70
N GLU A 286 -1.89 24.56 61.89
CA GLU A 286 -0.83 25.44 62.43
C GLU A 286 0.27 24.66 63.16
N LYS A 287 0.00 23.46 63.70
CA LYS A 287 1.01 22.63 64.39
C LYS A 287 2.00 21.94 63.45
N GLU A 288 1.63 21.62 62.22
CA GLU A 288 2.58 21.05 61.22
C GLU A 288 3.53 22.10 60.61
N SER A 289 3.28 23.39 60.83
CA SER A 289 4.22 24.46 60.45
C SER A 289 5.32 24.72 61.50
N LEU A 290 5.25 24.08 62.67
CA LEU A 290 6.08 24.39 63.85
C LEU A 290 7.07 23.28 64.27
N ILE A 291 7.19 22.18 63.52
CA ILE A 291 8.29 21.22 63.70
C ILE A 291 9.47 21.66 62.81
N LYS A 292 10.08 22.77 63.19
CA LYS A 292 11.45 23.16 62.80
C LYS A 292 12.29 23.18 64.06
N GLU A 293 12.78 22.02 64.49
CA GLU A 293 13.89 21.99 65.44
C GLU A 293 14.85 20.85 65.07
N ASP A 294 16.10 21.26 64.87
CA ASP A 294 17.33 20.48 64.88
C ASP A 294 17.62 19.48 63.75
N ILE A 295 17.44 19.92 62.49
CA ILE A 295 18.27 19.41 61.39
C ILE A 295 19.46 20.37 61.22
N PRO A 296 20.72 19.89 61.30
CA PRO A 296 21.91 20.71 61.10
C PRO A 296 21.83 21.47 59.76
N PRO A 297 22.29 22.73 59.69
CA PRO A 297 22.31 23.50 58.46
C PRO A 297 23.35 22.94 57.48
N GLU A 298 22.99 21.85 56.80
CA GLU A 298 23.72 21.38 55.62
C GLU A 298 23.41 22.29 54.44
N GLN A 299 24.38 23.18 54.18
CA GLN A 299 24.72 23.86 52.94
C GLN A 299 23.59 24.07 51.90
N PRO A 300 23.03 25.29 51.79
CA PRO A 300 21.96 25.64 50.85
C PRO A 300 22.38 25.75 49.36
N GLN A 301 23.43 25.05 48.90
CA GLN A 301 23.97 25.21 47.53
C GLN A 301 23.59 24.11 46.53
N GLU A 302 22.86 23.05 46.92
CA GLU A 302 22.49 21.95 46.00
C GLU A 302 21.02 21.92 45.54
N LEU A 303 20.13 22.69 46.17
CA LEU A 303 18.69 22.67 45.83
C LEU A 303 18.35 23.36 44.49
N ASP A 304 19.17 24.32 44.05
CA ASP A 304 18.89 25.05 42.79
C ASP A 304 19.13 24.20 41.54
N LYS A 305 20.08 23.26 41.57
CA LYS A 305 20.43 22.41 40.41
C LYS A 305 19.31 21.43 40.03
N THR A 306 18.54 20.93 41.00
CA THR A 306 17.47 19.96 40.74
C THR A 306 16.30 20.60 40.01
N THR A 307 15.96 21.86 40.34
CA THR A 307 14.87 22.58 39.68
C THR A 307 15.16 22.91 38.21
N GLU A 308 16.41 23.21 37.86
CA GLU A 308 16.82 23.42 36.47
C GLU A 308 16.71 22.13 35.65
N THR A 309 17.14 20.99 36.21
CA THR A 309 17.02 19.70 35.51
C THR A 309 15.56 19.30 35.23
N ILE A 310 14.65 19.52 36.18
CA ILE A 310 13.22 19.24 36.01
C ILE A 310 12.63 20.10 34.89
N LYS A 311 12.92 21.40 34.85
CA LYS A 311 12.47 22.29 33.77
C LYS A 311 12.97 21.83 32.39
N THR A 312 14.23 21.40 32.30
CA THR A 312 14.77 20.91 31.01
C THR A 312 14.11 19.61 30.53
N VAL A 313 13.69 18.73 31.44
CA VAL A 313 12.97 17.49 31.11
C VAL A 313 11.55 17.80 30.66
N GLU A 314 10.84 18.68 31.37
CA GLU A 314 9.49 19.11 31.00
C GLU A 314 9.46 19.78 29.61
N GLU A 315 10.45 20.61 29.30
CA GLU A 315 10.58 21.25 27.97
C GLU A 315 10.95 20.26 26.85
N ARG A 316 11.64 19.16 27.15
CA ARG A 316 11.87 18.08 26.17
C ARG A 316 10.58 17.33 25.90
N TYR A 317 9.85 16.93 26.95
CA TYR A 317 8.60 16.19 26.81
C TYR A 317 7.52 17.00 26.06
N LYS A 318 7.42 18.31 26.33
CA LYS A 318 6.53 19.20 25.56
C LYS A 318 6.88 19.23 24.07
N ARG A 319 8.17 19.33 23.74
CA ARG A 319 8.63 19.29 22.33
C ARG A 319 8.33 17.96 21.65
N GLU A 320 8.52 16.85 22.35
CA GLU A 320 8.24 15.51 21.81
C GLU A 320 6.74 15.34 21.48
N ILE A 321 5.84 15.76 22.38
CA ILE A 321 4.39 15.73 22.12
C ILE A 321 4.02 16.63 20.94
N GLU A 322 4.57 17.84 20.87
CA GLU A 322 4.32 18.77 19.77
C GLU A 322 4.82 18.21 18.43
N ASP A 323 5.97 17.54 18.41
CA ASP A 323 6.53 16.90 17.23
C ASP A 323 5.69 15.69 16.79
N GLU A 324 5.15 14.90 17.74
CA GLU A 324 4.24 13.79 17.42
C GLU A 324 2.92 14.28 16.81
N ILE A 325 2.30 15.31 17.39
CA ILE A 325 1.09 15.94 16.84
C ILE A 325 1.37 16.48 15.43
N PHE A 326 2.51 17.13 15.25
CA PHE A 326 2.93 17.65 13.95
C PHE A 326 3.15 16.54 12.92
N GLN A 327 3.84 15.46 13.28
CA GLN A 327 4.02 14.29 12.40
C GLN A 327 2.68 13.68 12.00
N ASN A 328 1.76 13.51 12.94
CA ASN A 328 0.42 12.99 12.66
C ASN A 328 -0.36 13.89 11.68
N GLU A 329 -0.20 15.21 11.77
CA GLU A 329 -0.79 16.15 10.82
C GLU A 329 -0.20 15.97 9.42
N ILE A 330 1.13 15.87 9.29
CA ILE A 330 1.81 15.64 8.01
C ILE A 330 1.36 14.31 7.40
N THR A 331 1.31 13.23 8.18
CA THR A 331 0.84 11.91 7.73
C THR A 331 -0.57 11.99 7.16
N LYS A 332 -1.52 12.64 7.85
CA LYS A 332 -2.90 12.81 7.37
C LYS A 332 -2.98 13.58 6.05
N MET A 333 -2.15 14.62 5.88
CA MET A 333 -2.08 15.38 4.63
C MET A 333 -1.57 14.52 3.47
N VAL A 334 -0.51 13.75 3.70
CA VAL A 334 0.08 12.86 2.70
C VAL A 334 -0.88 11.74 2.32
N ASP A 335 -1.51 11.08 3.29
CA ASP A 335 -2.50 10.03 3.05
C ASP A 335 -3.67 10.55 2.19
N LYS A 336 -4.13 11.77 2.47
CA LYS A 336 -5.17 12.43 1.65
C LYS A 336 -4.70 12.61 0.21
N ALA A 337 -3.50 13.15 0.00
CA ALA A 337 -2.92 13.33 -1.33
C ALA A 337 -2.79 12.00 -2.10
N GLN A 338 -2.28 10.95 -1.44
CA GLN A 338 -2.13 9.63 -2.02
C GLN A 338 -3.47 8.98 -2.38
N LYS A 339 -4.49 9.09 -1.52
CA LYS A 339 -5.84 8.60 -1.83
C LYS A 339 -6.45 9.30 -3.04
N MET A 340 -6.27 10.61 -3.16
CA MET A 340 -6.75 11.37 -4.33
C MET A 340 -6.05 10.94 -5.62
N GLU A 341 -4.73 10.75 -5.56
CA GLU A 341 -3.96 10.26 -6.70
C GLU A 341 -4.43 8.87 -7.14
N TYR A 342 -4.54 7.94 -6.20
CA TYR A 342 -4.94 6.56 -6.45
C TYR A 342 -6.34 6.48 -7.09
N ASN A 343 -7.33 7.15 -6.49
CA ASN A 343 -8.70 7.15 -6.99
C ASN A 343 -8.77 7.70 -8.41
N TYR A 344 -8.03 8.78 -8.68
CA TYR A 344 -7.99 9.37 -10.02
C TYR A 344 -7.35 8.46 -11.06
N GLU A 345 -6.25 7.78 -10.74
CA GLU A 345 -5.63 6.83 -11.68
C GLU A 345 -6.59 5.70 -12.07
N ILE A 346 -7.42 5.23 -11.14
CA ILE A 346 -8.47 4.25 -11.42
C ILE A 346 -9.54 4.84 -12.33
N GLU A 347 -10.10 6.00 -11.97
CA GLU A 347 -11.16 6.66 -12.75
C GLU A 347 -10.69 7.05 -14.14
N LYS A 348 -9.44 7.51 -14.27
CA LYS A 348 -8.78 7.83 -15.53
C LYS A 348 -8.71 6.59 -16.42
N LYS A 349 -8.23 5.45 -15.91
CA LYS A 349 -8.19 4.19 -16.67
C LYS A 349 -9.58 3.75 -17.12
N LYS A 350 -10.58 3.78 -16.24
CA LYS A 350 -11.98 3.45 -16.58
C LYS A 350 -12.53 4.41 -17.65
N SER A 351 -12.22 5.69 -17.54
CA SER A 351 -12.71 6.73 -18.46
C SER A 351 -12.05 6.70 -19.83
N ILE A 352 -10.78 6.29 -19.92
CA ILE A 352 -10.11 6.04 -21.21
C ILE A 352 -10.80 4.89 -21.93
N LYS A 353 -11.05 3.75 -21.26
CA LYS A 353 -11.78 2.61 -21.84
C LYS A 353 -13.17 3.01 -22.35
N ASN A 354 -13.86 3.85 -21.59
CA ASN A 354 -15.23 4.29 -21.90
C ASN A 354 -15.31 5.54 -22.80
N LYS A 355 -14.19 6.06 -23.32
CA LYS A 355 -14.11 7.32 -24.10
C LYS A 355 -14.77 8.53 -23.40
N ARG A 356 -14.68 8.58 -22.07
CA ARG A 356 -15.32 9.61 -21.20
C ARG A 356 -14.29 10.41 -20.39
N LEU A 357 -13.03 10.48 -20.81
CA LEU A 357 -11.93 11.12 -20.08
C LEU A 357 -12.23 12.58 -19.66
N PHE A 358 -12.95 13.32 -20.48
CA PHE A 358 -13.30 14.74 -20.22
C PHE A 358 -14.24 14.96 -19.04
N LYS A 359 -14.91 13.92 -18.53
CA LYS A 359 -15.82 14.05 -17.40
C LYS A 359 -15.10 14.00 -16.04
N VAL A 360 -13.90 13.41 -15.99
CA VAL A 360 -13.15 13.27 -14.75
C VAL A 360 -12.31 14.54 -14.52
N LYS A 361 -12.51 15.18 -13.35
CA LYS A 361 -11.74 16.35 -12.91
C LYS A 361 -10.31 15.91 -12.54
N GLU A 362 -9.32 16.66 -12.99
CA GLU A 362 -7.90 16.43 -12.68
C GLU A 362 -7.56 16.91 -11.26
N PRO A 363 -7.14 16.03 -10.32
CA PRO A 363 -6.87 16.41 -8.94
C PRO A 363 -5.39 16.76 -8.67
N TYR A 364 -4.49 16.59 -9.65
CA TYR A 364 -3.05 16.79 -9.42
C TYR A 364 -2.72 18.21 -8.94
N THR A 365 -3.50 19.22 -9.30
CA THR A 365 -3.33 20.59 -8.78
C THR A 365 -3.54 20.65 -7.27
N GLU A 366 -4.62 20.03 -6.76
CA GLU A 366 -4.92 19.98 -5.32
C GLU A 366 -3.89 19.13 -4.56
N ILE A 367 -3.39 18.06 -5.20
CA ILE A 367 -2.32 17.20 -4.65
C ILE A 367 -1.00 17.99 -4.53
N LEU A 368 -0.66 18.81 -5.53
CA LEU A 368 0.54 19.66 -5.50
C LEU A 368 0.47 20.67 -4.36
N GLU A 369 -0.67 21.34 -4.17
CA GLU A 369 -0.87 22.29 -3.07
C GLU A 369 -0.67 21.64 -1.69
N ILE A 370 -1.13 20.40 -1.51
CA ILE A 370 -0.93 19.65 -0.27
C ILE A 370 0.55 19.37 -0.03
N TYR A 371 1.28 18.87 -1.03
CA TYR A 371 2.70 18.57 -0.87
C TYR A 371 3.55 19.84 -0.69
N GLU A 372 3.20 20.95 -1.35
CA GLU A 372 3.83 22.26 -1.14
C GLU A 372 3.62 22.75 0.30
N THR A 373 2.40 22.60 0.83
CA THR A 373 2.09 22.96 2.22
C THR A 373 2.86 22.10 3.22
N VAL A 374 2.93 20.78 2.99
CA VAL A 374 3.71 19.85 3.82
C VAL A 374 5.20 20.24 3.82
N LYS A 375 5.77 20.52 2.65
CA LYS A 375 7.15 20.96 2.51
C LYS A 375 7.40 22.26 3.27
N GLU A 376 6.53 23.26 3.13
CA GLU A 376 6.68 24.54 3.82
C GLU A 376 6.62 24.37 5.35
N LYS A 377 5.70 23.54 5.85
CA LYS A 377 5.60 23.21 7.28
C LYS A 377 6.88 22.56 7.82
N LEU A 378 7.46 21.62 7.07
CA LEU A 378 8.71 20.95 7.45
C LEU A 378 9.90 21.91 7.47
N LEU A 379 10.00 22.81 6.47
CA LEU A 379 11.04 23.84 6.43
C LEU A 379 10.93 24.82 7.61
N LYS A 380 9.72 25.24 7.97
CA LYS A 380 9.48 26.11 9.15
C LYS A 380 9.97 25.48 10.46
N ARG A 381 9.97 24.15 10.56
CA ARG A 381 10.44 23.39 11.72
C ARG A 381 11.93 23.00 11.65
N GLY A 382 12.61 23.33 10.55
CA GLY A 382 14.02 23.00 10.31
C GLY A 382 14.28 21.57 9.85
N TRP A 383 13.24 20.82 9.46
CA TRP A 383 13.33 19.42 9.03
C TRP A 383 13.66 19.34 7.52
N ASN A 384 14.86 19.82 7.17
CA ASN A 384 15.27 20.03 5.79
C ASN A 384 15.39 18.73 4.98
N GLU A 385 15.85 17.65 5.62
CA GLU A 385 16.01 16.34 4.96
C GLU A 385 14.64 15.78 4.54
N GLN A 386 13.66 15.81 5.45
CA GLN A 386 12.28 15.40 5.18
C GLN A 386 11.64 16.30 4.11
N ALA A 387 11.86 17.61 4.17
CA ALA A 387 11.35 18.54 3.15
C ALA A 387 11.91 18.27 1.74
N SER A 388 13.14 17.73 1.64
CA SER A 388 13.73 17.32 0.36
C SER A 388 12.94 16.18 -0.28
N VAL A 389 12.52 15.18 0.50
CA VAL A 389 11.72 14.04 0.01
C VAL A 389 10.43 14.53 -0.65
N TYR A 390 9.76 15.51 -0.06
CA TYR A 390 8.54 16.09 -0.65
C TYR A 390 8.80 16.96 -1.87
N THR A 391 10.02 17.50 -2.03
CA THR A 391 10.41 18.17 -3.27
C THR A 391 10.42 17.19 -4.45
N ASP A 392 10.92 15.98 -4.24
CA ASP A 392 10.91 14.93 -5.26
C ASP A 392 9.49 14.49 -5.60
N GLN A 393 8.62 14.34 -4.58
CA GLN A 393 7.20 14.03 -4.80
C GLN A 393 6.49 15.11 -5.61
N ILE A 394 6.73 16.40 -5.32
CA ILE A 394 6.20 17.52 -6.11
C ILE A 394 6.63 17.38 -7.58
N ASN A 395 7.90 17.09 -7.85
CA ASN A 395 8.40 16.91 -9.22
C ASN A 395 7.72 15.74 -9.94
N ILE A 396 7.50 14.61 -9.25
CA ILE A 396 6.79 13.44 -9.79
C ILE A 396 5.36 13.81 -10.17
N ILE A 397 4.61 14.47 -9.28
CA ILE A 397 3.22 14.86 -9.54
C ILE A 397 3.14 15.90 -10.66
N GLN A 398 4.07 16.85 -10.74
CA GLN A 398 4.17 17.78 -11.87
C GLN A 398 4.40 17.05 -13.20
N GLY A 399 5.20 15.97 -13.20
CA GLY A 399 5.37 15.10 -14.35
C GLY A 399 4.05 14.44 -14.78
N LYS A 400 3.30 13.88 -13.84
CA LYS A 400 1.98 13.25 -14.10
C LYS A 400 0.95 14.26 -14.64
N LEU A 401 0.91 15.47 -14.07
CA LEU A 401 0.07 16.57 -14.56
C LEU A 401 0.35 16.90 -16.04
N LYS A 402 1.63 16.98 -16.43
CA LYS A 402 2.01 17.24 -17.84
C LYS A 402 1.58 16.10 -18.76
N GLN A 403 1.76 14.85 -18.34
CA GLN A 403 1.33 13.68 -19.10
C GLN A 403 -0.19 13.63 -19.26
N ASP A 404 -0.94 13.99 -18.22
CA ASP A 404 -2.41 14.03 -18.26
C ASP A 404 -2.93 15.08 -19.24
N LYS A 405 -2.37 16.29 -19.20
CA LYS A 405 -2.70 17.35 -20.17
C LYS A 405 -2.43 16.90 -21.61
N ARG A 406 -1.27 16.29 -21.87
CA ARG A 406 -0.94 15.74 -23.19
C ARG A 406 -1.95 14.68 -23.63
N LEU A 407 -2.36 13.79 -22.73
CA LEU A 407 -3.36 12.77 -23.02
C LEU A 407 -4.71 13.38 -23.39
N ARG A 408 -5.17 14.40 -22.64
CA ARG A 408 -6.41 15.12 -22.93
C ARG A 408 -6.36 15.84 -24.27
N GLU A 409 -5.23 16.45 -24.62
CA GLU A 409 -5.02 17.08 -25.93
C GLU A 409 -5.08 16.07 -27.10
N ILE A 410 -4.56 14.85 -26.90
CA ILE A 410 -4.65 13.79 -27.92
C ILE A 410 -6.11 13.37 -28.10
N GLU A 411 -6.84 13.16 -27.01
CA GLU A 411 -8.25 12.78 -27.06
C GLU A 411 -9.13 13.89 -27.68
N THR A 412 -8.85 15.17 -27.42
CA THR A 412 -9.61 16.27 -28.07
C THR A 412 -9.35 16.29 -29.57
N LYS A 413 -8.10 16.11 -30.00
CA LYS A 413 -7.74 16.01 -31.42
C LYS A 413 -8.42 14.81 -32.10
N LYS A 414 -8.50 13.66 -31.42
CA LYS A 414 -9.22 12.49 -31.94
C LYS A 414 -10.71 12.78 -32.14
N ILE A 415 -11.36 13.36 -31.14
CA ILE A 415 -12.79 13.72 -31.22
C ILE A 415 -13.03 14.75 -32.33
N GLN A 416 -12.20 15.79 -32.42
CA GLN A 416 -12.32 16.83 -33.44
C GLN A 416 -12.18 16.24 -34.86
N LYS A 417 -11.19 15.38 -35.07
CA LYS A 417 -10.98 14.70 -36.35
C LYS A 417 -12.12 13.76 -36.71
N GLN A 418 -12.64 13.02 -35.74
CA GLN A 418 -13.82 12.17 -35.96
C GLN A 418 -15.03 13.00 -36.36
N LYS A 419 -15.24 14.16 -35.73
CA LYS A 419 -16.33 15.07 -36.07
C LYS A 419 -16.19 15.67 -37.47
N GLU A 420 -14.99 16.15 -37.83
CA GLU A 420 -14.68 16.66 -39.18
C GLU A 420 -14.91 15.59 -40.24
N TYR A 421 -14.55 14.34 -39.94
CA TYR A 421 -14.80 13.20 -40.80
C TYR A 421 -16.30 12.94 -40.99
N GLU A 422 -17.08 12.87 -39.91
CA GLU A 422 -18.54 12.71 -39.97
C GLU A 422 -19.24 13.86 -40.72
N GLU A 423 -18.75 15.09 -40.57
CA GLU A 423 -19.23 16.25 -41.33
C GLU A 423 -18.89 16.14 -42.83
N SER A 424 -17.69 15.65 -43.17
CA SER A 424 -17.28 15.45 -44.56
C SER A 424 -18.11 14.38 -45.29
N ILE A 425 -18.50 13.30 -44.59
CA ILE A 425 -19.43 12.29 -45.11
C ILE A 425 -20.80 12.94 -45.37
N LYS A 426 -21.33 13.66 -44.37
CA LYS A 426 -22.66 14.30 -44.47
C LYS A 426 -22.73 15.34 -45.58
N ALA A 427 -21.65 16.07 -45.84
CA ALA A 427 -21.62 17.13 -46.84
C ALA A 427 -21.60 16.60 -48.29
N ASN A 428 -21.00 15.43 -48.54
CA ASN A 428 -20.70 15.04 -49.92
C ASN A 428 -21.69 14.05 -50.57
N ASN A 429 -22.72 13.55 -49.87
CA ASN A 429 -23.69 12.57 -50.43
C ASN A 429 -23.02 11.43 -51.24
N ILE A 430 -21.84 10.98 -50.81
CA ILE A 430 -21.02 10.01 -51.56
C ILE A 430 -21.61 8.61 -51.34
N THR A 431 -21.60 7.82 -52.41
CA THR A 431 -22.03 6.42 -52.38
C THR A 431 -21.04 5.56 -51.57
N PRO A 432 -21.52 4.59 -50.76
CA PRO A 432 -20.73 3.88 -49.74
C PRO A 432 -19.43 3.19 -50.20
N GLN A 433 -19.22 2.98 -51.49
CA GLN A 433 -18.11 2.19 -52.02
C GLN A 433 -16.82 2.99 -52.20
N GLU A 434 -16.90 4.26 -52.65
CA GLU A 434 -15.71 5.13 -52.80
C GLU A 434 -15.20 5.65 -51.44
N ASP A 435 -16.06 5.63 -50.41
CA ASP A 435 -15.72 6.04 -49.05
C ASP A 435 -14.82 5.02 -48.33
N ILE A 436 -14.96 3.71 -48.62
CA ILE A 436 -14.17 2.66 -47.96
C ILE A 436 -12.68 2.74 -48.33
N ASP A 437 -12.36 3.02 -49.60
CA ASP A 437 -10.97 3.08 -50.05
C ASP A 437 -10.28 4.37 -49.57
N LYS A 438 -11.02 5.49 -49.52
CA LYS A 438 -10.52 6.74 -48.92
C LYS A 438 -10.34 6.60 -47.41
N LEU A 439 -11.24 5.88 -46.71
CA LEU A 439 -11.11 5.52 -45.30
C LEU A 439 -9.83 4.74 -45.03
N LYS A 440 -9.59 3.67 -45.79
CA LYS A 440 -8.37 2.85 -45.63
C LYS A 440 -7.11 3.67 -45.87
N ALA A 441 -7.10 4.52 -46.88
CA ALA A 441 -5.94 5.38 -47.17
C ALA A 441 -5.68 6.42 -46.07
N VAL A 442 -6.73 6.94 -45.41
CA VAL A 442 -6.60 7.85 -44.28
C VAL A 442 -6.15 7.09 -43.03
N GLU A 443 -6.73 5.93 -42.75
CA GLU A 443 -6.36 5.06 -41.64
C GLU A 443 -4.91 4.59 -41.73
N GLU A 444 -4.45 4.18 -42.91
CA GLU A 444 -3.07 3.78 -43.16
C GLU A 444 -2.08 4.94 -42.98
N LYS A 445 -2.43 6.15 -43.45
CA LYS A 445 -1.62 7.36 -43.17
C LYS A 445 -1.54 7.66 -41.68
N TYR A 446 -2.63 7.47 -40.94
CA TYR A 446 -2.65 7.67 -39.50
C TYR A 446 -1.81 6.63 -38.77
N HIS A 447 -1.93 5.37 -39.14
CA HIS A 447 -1.15 4.29 -38.55
C HIS A 447 0.34 4.55 -38.76
N LYS A 448 0.73 4.99 -39.95
CA LYS A 448 2.12 5.36 -40.26
C LYS A 448 2.63 6.56 -39.46
N GLN A 449 1.83 7.62 -39.32
CA GLN A 449 2.22 8.77 -38.48
C GLN A 449 2.36 8.39 -36.99
N PHE A 450 1.50 7.49 -36.51
CA PHE A 450 1.57 7.01 -35.13
C PHE A 450 2.82 6.16 -34.90
N GLU A 451 3.13 5.24 -35.83
CA GLU A 451 4.36 4.44 -35.80
C GLU A 451 5.61 5.32 -35.86
N GLU A 452 5.63 6.36 -36.70
CA GLU A 452 6.75 7.31 -36.77
C GLU A 452 6.91 8.11 -35.45
N GLU A 453 5.81 8.52 -34.79
CA GLU A 453 5.89 9.19 -33.47
C GLU A 453 6.36 8.24 -32.36
N GLU A 454 5.86 7.00 -32.33
CA GLU A 454 6.31 5.98 -31.36
C GLU A 454 7.79 5.65 -31.55
N PHE A 455 8.20 5.43 -32.79
CA PHE A 455 9.59 5.17 -33.14
C PHE A 455 10.49 6.36 -32.75
N GLY A 456 10.03 7.58 -32.99
CA GLY A 456 10.73 8.80 -32.54
C GLY A 456 10.90 8.88 -31.02
N LYS A 457 9.91 8.44 -30.23
CA LYS A 457 10.02 8.36 -28.76
C LYS A 457 11.00 7.29 -28.31
N GLN A 458 10.95 6.11 -28.92
CA GLN A 458 11.91 5.04 -28.61
C GLN A 458 13.36 5.49 -28.87
N ILE A 459 13.60 6.22 -29.97
CA ILE A 459 14.91 6.80 -30.24
C ILE A 459 15.29 7.81 -29.15
N ALA A 460 14.37 8.70 -28.76
CA ALA A 460 14.65 9.67 -27.70
C ALA A 460 14.99 9.00 -26.36
N ASP A 461 14.24 7.98 -25.96
CA ASP A 461 14.47 7.24 -24.71
C ASP A 461 15.83 6.51 -24.73
N ILE A 462 16.20 5.89 -25.86
CA ILE A 462 17.51 5.24 -26.03
C ILE A 462 18.65 6.27 -25.97
N VAL A 463 18.46 7.45 -26.56
CA VAL A 463 19.45 8.54 -26.51
C VAL A 463 19.62 9.05 -25.08
N ASP A 464 18.52 9.29 -24.36
CA ASP A 464 18.56 9.72 -22.95
C ASP A 464 19.26 8.68 -22.06
N GLU A 465 19.01 7.39 -22.28
CA GLU A 465 19.69 6.30 -21.55
C GLU A 465 21.19 6.26 -21.86
N ALA A 466 21.57 6.39 -23.14
CA ALA A 466 22.96 6.42 -23.57
C ALA A 466 23.71 7.64 -22.98
N GLU A 467 23.10 8.82 -22.99
CA GLU A 467 23.66 10.04 -22.38
C GLU A 467 23.84 9.89 -20.87
N LYS A 468 22.87 9.27 -20.19
CA LYS A 468 22.96 8.98 -18.75
C LYS A 468 24.12 8.04 -18.43
N LEU A 469 24.26 6.94 -19.18
CA LEU A 469 25.36 5.99 -19.02
C LEU A 469 26.74 6.65 -19.25
N ALA A 470 26.85 7.46 -20.30
CA ALA A 470 28.05 8.25 -20.59
C ALA A 470 28.39 9.20 -19.43
N HIS A 471 27.40 9.91 -18.89
CA HIS A 471 27.57 10.84 -17.79
C HIS A 471 27.98 10.15 -16.47
N GLU A 472 27.35 9.03 -16.12
CA GLU A 472 27.69 8.24 -14.94
C GLU A 472 29.14 7.72 -15.01
N TYR A 473 29.55 7.23 -16.18
CA TYR A 473 30.94 6.80 -16.41
C TYR A 473 31.95 7.95 -16.27
N GLU A 474 31.65 9.13 -16.81
CA GLU A 474 32.52 10.31 -16.63
C GLU A 474 32.65 10.71 -15.15
N ILE A 475 31.57 10.63 -14.37
CA ILE A 475 31.58 10.87 -12.94
C ILE A 475 32.45 9.82 -12.22
N ALA A 476 32.31 8.54 -12.56
CA ALA A 476 33.12 7.45 -12.00
C ALA A 476 34.62 7.67 -12.26
N MET A 477 34.97 8.05 -13.49
CA MET A 477 36.35 8.39 -13.88
C MET A 477 36.90 9.57 -13.08
N ARG A 478 36.11 10.64 -12.85
CA ARG A 478 36.52 11.78 -12.01
C ARG A 478 36.71 11.39 -10.54
N LYS A 479 36.00 10.37 -10.06
CA LYS A 479 36.13 9.81 -8.71
C LYS A 479 37.28 8.79 -8.58
N GLY A 480 37.97 8.46 -9.66
CA GLY A 480 39.08 7.50 -9.67
C GLY A 480 38.66 6.03 -9.68
N LYS A 481 37.40 5.73 -10.03
CA LYS A 481 36.90 4.35 -10.18
C LYS A 481 37.20 3.84 -11.59
N PHE A 482 38.46 3.51 -11.86
CA PHE A 482 38.91 3.07 -13.19
C PHE A 482 38.45 1.64 -13.57
N GLU A 483 37.89 0.90 -12.62
CA GLU A 483 37.38 -0.47 -12.84
C GLU A 483 35.97 -0.50 -13.46
N GLU A 484 35.29 0.65 -13.54
CA GLU A 484 33.96 0.76 -14.15
C GLU A 484 34.06 0.50 -15.66
N LYS A 485 33.19 -0.37 -16.19
CA LYS A 485 33.23 -0.76 -17.61
C LYS A 485 32.81 0.43 -18.47
N SER A 486 33.61 0.74 -19.49
CA SER A 486 33.31 1.86 -20.40
C SER A 486 32.00 1.59 -21.17
N PRO A 487 31.08 2.57 -21.24
CA PRO A 487 29.85 2.48 -22.02
C PRO A 487 30.03 2.85 -23.50
N TYR A 488 31.25 3.28 -23.90
CA TYR A 488 31.59 3.71 -25.25
C TYR A 488 32.04 2.57 -26.17
#